data_AF-A0A2N2ZRF4-F1
#
_entry.id   AF-A0A2N2ZRF4-F1
#
_cell.length_a   1.000
_cell.length_b   1.000
_cell.length_c   1.000
_cell.angle_alpha   90.00
_cell.angle_beta   90.00
_cell.angle_gamma   90.00
#
_symmetry.space_group_name_H-M   'P 1'
#
loop_
_entity.id
_entity.type
_entity.pdbx_description
1 polymer ?
#
loop_
_entity_poly.entity_id
_entity_poly.type
_entity_poly.pdbx_seq_one_letter_code
_entity_poly.pdbx_strand_id
1 'polypeptide(L)'
;MDHQNISQVFFLVVYLAFALVIPGLIFNFKRKLRRNYYRNEYLKSDEWKRKRYVVMKRDNWRCVYCGAPAKQVHHKKYAKRNIGREPIHWLVSVCNSCHDSQHK
;
A
#
# COMPACT_ATOMS: atom_id res chain seq x y z
N MET A 1 22.62 25.78 -39.29
CA MET A 1 21.78 24.68 -38.75
C MET A 1 20.42 24.78 -39.42
N ASP A 2 20.04 23.81 -40.25
CA ASP A 2 18.75 23.86 -40.96
C ASP A 2 17.55 23.74 -40.01
N HIS A 3 16.47 24.45 -40.33
CA HIS A 3 15.21 24.47 -39.58
C HIS A 3 14.64 23.07 -39.31
N GLN A 4 14.85 22.14 -40.25
CA GLN A 4 14.41 20.75 -40.12
C GLN A 4 15.11 20.01 -38.96
N ASN A 5 16.41 20.25 -38.76
CA ASN A 5 17.17 19.65 -37.66
C ASN A 5 16.79 20.25 -36.30
N ILE A 6 16.48 21.55 -36.25
CA ILE A 6 16.04 22.23 -35.02
C ILE A 6 14.67 21.67 -34.57
N SER A 7 13.73 21.51 -35.51
CA SER A 7 12.40 20.95 -35.24
C SER A 7 12.48 19.49 -34.77
N GLN A 8 13.31 18.67 -35.42
CA GLN A 8 13.53 17.28 -35.03
C GLN A 8 14.12 17.15 -33.62
N VAL A 9 15.13 17.97 -33.28
CA VAL A 9 15.72 17.99 -31.94
C VAL A 9 14.68 18.43 -30.89
N PHE A 10 13.85 19.43 -31.19
CA PHE A 10 12.79 19.87 -30.29
C PHE A 10 11.79 18.75 -29.98
N PHE A 11 11.26 18.08 -31.00
CA PHE A 11 10.31 16.97 -30.78
C PHE A 11 10.94 15.80 -30.04
N LEU A 12 12.23 15.52 -30.27
CA LEU A 12 12.96 14.46 -29.57
C LEU A 12 13.13 14.79 -28.08
N VAL A 13 13.48 16.04 -27.75
CA VAL A 13 13.57 16.50 -26.35
C VAL A 13 12.20 16.44 -25.66
N VAL A 14 11.15 16.90 -26.34
CA VAL A 14 9.77 16.83 -25.81
C VAL A 14 9.34 15.38 -25.57
N TYR A 15 9.60 14.48 -26.53
CA TYR A 15 9.31 13.06 -26.38
C TYR A 15 10.06 12.43 -25.21
N LEU A 16 11.37 12.70 -25.07
CA LEU A 16 12.16 12.20 -23.95
C LEU A 16 11.67 12.75 -22.60
N ALA A 17 11.28 14.03 -22.55
CA ALA A 17 10.68 14.62 -21.34
C ALA A 17 9.38 13.91 -20.96
N PHE A 18 8.49 13.66 -21.92
CA PHE A 18 7.27 12.89 -21.69
C PHE A 18 7.56 11.45 -21.27
N ALA A 19 8.51 10.78 -21.92
CA ALA A 19 8.91 9.40 -21.60
C ALA A 19 9.47 9.27 -20.18
N LEU A 20 10.12 10.32 -19.65
CA LEU A 20 10.62 10.35 -18.28
C LEU A 20 9.53 10.69 -17.25
N VAL A 21 8.62 11.62 -17.57
CA VAL A 21 7.63 12.15 -16.62
C VAL A 21 6.36 11.29 -16.54
N ILE A 22 5.81 10.87 -17.69
CA ILE A 22 4.52 10.17 -17.76
C ILE A 22 4.51 8.87 -16.94
N PRO A 23 5.52 7.98 -16.99
CA PRO A 23 5.53 6.77 -16.16
C PRO A 23 5.45 7.07 -14.67
N GLY A 24 6.13 8.12 -14.21
CA GLY A 24 6.06 8.60 -12.83
C GLY A 24 4.67 9.06 -12.43
N LEU A 25 4.01 9.85 -13.29
CA LEU A 25 2.63 10.31 -13.07
C LEU A 25 1.64 9.12 -13.01
N ILE A 26 1.72 8.19 -13.96
CA ILE A 26 0.88 6.98 -13.99
C ILE A 26 1.09 6.15 -12.72
N PHE A 27 2.35 5.95 -12.32
CA PHE A 27 2.68 5.21 -11.12
C PHE A 27 2.11 5.85 -9.85
N ASN A 28 2.24 7.18 -9.72
CA ASN A 28 1.68 7.94 -8.61
C ASN A 28 0.15 7.86 -8.57
N PHE A 29 -0.51 7.98 -9.72
CA PHE A 29 -1.97 7.87 -9.83
C PHE A 29 -2.45 6.47 -9.42
N LYS A 30 -1.83 5.40 -9.96
CA LYS A 30 -2.13 4.01 -9.58
C LYS A 30 -1.89 3.77 -8.08
N ARG A 31 -0.84 4.36 -7.50
CA ARG A 31 -0.58 4.29 -6.05
C ARG A 31 -1.69 4.96 -5.24
N LYS A 32 -2.17 6.13 -5.66
CA LYS A 32 -3.27 6.85 -5.00
C LYS A 32 -4.57 6.05 -5.06
N LEU A 33 -4.94 5.53 -6.23
CA LEU A 33 -6.11 4.68 -6.40
C LEU A 33 -6.05 3.44 -5.50
N ARG A 34 -4.91 2.74 -5.49
CA ARG A 34 -4.72 1.56 -4.63
C ARG A 34 -4.88 1.88 -3.15
N ARG A 35 -4.32 3.01 -2.69
CA ARG A 35 -4.47 3.47 -1.29
C ARG A 35 -5.93 3.81 -0.98
N ASN A 36 -6.63 4.45 -1.92
CA ASN A 36 -8.04 4.78 -1.77
C ASN A 36 -8.90 3.52 -1.62
N TYR A 37 -8.78 2.59 -2.56
CA TYR A 37 -9.47 1.29 -2.51
C TYR A 37 -9.16 0.55 -1.19
N TYR A 38 -7.88 0.46 -0.82
CA TYR A 38 -7.45 -0.21 0.40
C TYR A 38 -8.15 0.36 1.64
N ARG A 39 -8.14 1.69 1.81
CA ARG A 39 -8.67 2.37 3.00
C ARG A 39 -10.19 2.42 3.02
N ASN A 40 -10.80 2.70 1.88
CA ASN A 40 -12.22 3.06 1.80
C ASN A 40 -13.12 1.89 1.44
N GLU A 41 -12.57 0.82 0.85
CA GLU A 41 -13.33 -0.37 0.44
C GLU A 41 -12.82 -1.61 1.19
N TYR A 42 -11.59 -2.05 0.94
CA TYR A 42 -11.09 -3.34 1.48
C TYR A 42 -11.12 -3.40 3.01
N LEU A 43 -10.62 -2.39 3.72
CA LEU A 43 -10.64 -2.40 5.19
C LEU A 43 -12.05 -2.36 5.81
N LYS A 44 -13.10 -2.12 5.01
CA LYS A 44 -14.50 -2.15 5.45
C LYS A 44 -15.23 -3.43 5.00
N SER A 45 -14.58 -4.25 4.18
CA SER A 45 -15.19 -5.42 3.55
C SER A 45 -15.27 -6.62 4.50
N ASP A 46 -16.12 -7.60 4.17
CA ASP A 46 -16.28 -8.81 4.96
C ASP A 46 -15.06 -9.74 4.87
N GLU A 47 -14.32 -9.70 3.75
CA GLU A 47 -13.05 -10.39 3.57
C GLU A 47 -12.03 -9.92 4.62
N TRP A 48 -11.93 -8.59 4.83
CA TRP A 48 -11.05 -8.06 5.87
C TRP A 48 -11.55 -8.41 7.27
N LYS A 49 -12.86 -8.34 7.54
CA LYS A 49 -13.41 -8.75 8.85
C LYS A 49 -13.06 -10.20 9.19
N ARG A 50 -13.24 -11.12 8.23
CA ARG A 50 -12.88 -12.54 8.38
C ARG A 50 -11.38 -12.71 8.59
N LYS A 51 -10.55 -12.08 7.77
CA LYS A 51 -9.08 -12.16 7.92
C LYS A 51 -8.62 -11.60 9.26
N ARG A 52 -9.15 -10.44 9.67
CA ARG A 52 -8.90 -9.84 10.99
C ARG A 52 -9.25 -10.83 12.09
N TYR A 53 -10.41 -11.48 12.03
CA TYR A 53 -10.79 -12.49 13.01
C TYR A 53 -9.80 -13.66 13.07
N VAL A 54 -9.33 -14.19 11.93
CA VAL A 54 -8.35 -15.30 11.93
C VAL A 54 -7.02 -14.88 12.54
N VAL A 55 -6.53 -13.67 12.25
CA VAL A 55 -5.28 -13.15 12.83
C VAL A 55 -5.42 -12.99 14.33
N MET A 56 -6.51 -12.36 14.77
CA MET A 56 -6.83 -12.29 16.19
C MET A 56 -6.83 -13.74 16.74
N LYS A 57 -7.56 -14.69 16.10
CA LYS A 57 -7.67 -16.14 16.47
C LYS A 57 -6.36 -16.78 16.81
N ARG A 58 -5.45 -16.70 15.86
CA ARG A 58 -4.09 -17.23 15.99
C ARG A 58 -3.34 -16.64 17.19
N ASP A 59 -3.53 -15.35 17.46
CA ASP A 59 -2.77 -14.60 18.47
C ASP A 59 -3.48 -14.52 19.85
N ASN A 60 -4.53 -15.32 20.06
CA ASN A 60 -5.24 -15.49 21.35
C ASN A 60 -5.74 -14.18 22.00
N TRP A 61 -6.15 -13.23 21.18
CA TRP A 61 -6.64 -11.86 21.51
C TRP A 61 -5.62 -11.05 22.28
N ARG A 62 -4.33 -11.38 22.13
CA ARG A 62 -3.23 -10.72 22.83
C ARG A 62 -2.29 -10.03 21.86
N CYS A 63 -1.77 -8.89 22.29
CA CYS A 63 -0.73 -8.18 21.58
C CYS A 63 0.51 -9.06 21.50
N VAL A 64 0.99 -9.32 20.29
CA VAL A 64 2.18 -10.17 20.09
C VAL A 64 3.45 -9.57 20.68
N TYR A 65 3.47 -8.27 20.96
CA TYR A 65 4.63 -7.55 21.47
C TYR A 65 4.66 -7.42 22.99
N CYS A 66 3.50 -7.26 23.64
CA CYS A 66 3.44 -6.97 25.08
C CYS A 66 2.44 -7.84 25.87
N GLY A 67 1.70 -8.74 25.22
CA GLY A 67 0.73 -9.63 25.87
C GLY A 67 -0.58 -8.98 26.33
N ALA A 68 -0.70 -7.64 26.29
CA ALA A 68 -1.93 -6.92 26.60
C ALA A 68 -3.08 -7.26 25.62
N PRO A 69 -4.35 -7.03 25.96
CA PRO A 69 -5.46 -7.30 25.04
C PRO A 69 -5.28 -6.58 23.70
N ALA A 70 -5.30 -7.34 22.60
CA ALA A 70 -5.22 -6.78 21.26
C ALA A 70 -6.54 -6.13 20.87
N LYS A 71 -6.46 -5.01 20.14
CA LYS A 71 -7.63 -4.28 19.63
C LYS A 71 -7.61 -4.16 18.12
N GLN A 72 -6.43 -4.28 17.51
CA GLN A 72 -6.21 -4.04 16.09
C GLN A 72 -5.32 -5.11 15.48
N VAL A 73 -5.33 -5.20 14.15
CA VAL A 73 -4.38 -6.00 13.39
C VAL A 73 -3.42 -5.06 12.68
N HIS A 74 -2.13 -5.21 12.98
CA HIS A 74 -1.05 -4.46 12.34
C HIS A 74 -0.53 -5.21 11.11
N HIS A 75 -0.23 -4.46 10.05
CA HIS A 75 0.42 -4.99 8.85
C HIS A 75 1.93 -4.80 8.94
N LYS A 76 2.68 -5.89 9.08
CA LYS A 76 4.16 -5.87 9.00
C LYS A 76 4.66 -5.58 7.59
N LYS A 77 3.86 -5.95 6.58
CA LYS A 77 4.11 -5.71 5.15
C LYS A 77 2.78 -5.46 4.45
N TYR A 78 2.81 -4.58 3.44
CA TYR A 78 1.64 -4.26 2.61
C TYR A 78 1.74 -4.90 1.24
N ALA A 79 0.65 -5.50 0.78
CA ALA A 79 0.55 -6.04 -0.57
C ALA A 79 0.59 -4.91 -1.61
N LYS A 80 1.61 -4.91 -2.47
CA LYS A 80 1.69 -3.94 -3.59
C LYS A 80 0.66 -4.26 -4.70
N ARG A 81 0.33 -5.55 -4.84
CA ARG A 81 -0.65 -6.12 -5.76
C ARG A 81 -1.47 -7.16 -4.99
N ASN A 82 -2.69 -7.45 -5.42
CA ASN A 82 -3.56 -8.46 -4.81
C ASN A 82 -3.89 -8.20 -3.34
N ILE A 83 -4.35 -6.98 -3.04
CA ILE A 83 -4.92 -6.63 -1.72
C ILE A 83 -6.00 -7.67 -1.38
N GLY A 84 -6.00 -8.19 -0.15
CA GLY A 84 -6.92 -9.25 0.22
C GLY A 84 -6.34 -10.65 0.12
N ARG A 85 -5.16 -10.82 -0.50
CA ARG A 85 -4.48 -12.12 -0.63
C ARG A 85 -3.10 -12.16 0.02
N GLU A 86 -2.77 -11.16 0.84
CA GLU A 86 -1.52 -11.17 1.59
C GLU A 86 -1.42 -12.35 2.56
N PRO A 87 -0.22 -12.93 2.74
CA PRO A 87 -0.01 -14.02 3.68
C PRO A 87 -0.37 -13.62 5.12
N ILE A 88 -1.06 -14.50 5.84
CA ILE A 88 -1.54 -14.19 7.20
C ILE A 88 -0.40 -13.87 8.18
N HIS A 89 0.79 -14.42 7.98
CA HIS A 89 1.96 -14.15 8.82
C HIS A 89 2.51 -12.72 8.64
N TRP A 90 2.02 -11.94 7.67
CA TRP A 90 2.31 -10.50 7.54
C TRP A 90 1.43 -9.65 8.47
N LEU A 91 0.43 -10.26 9.10
CA LEU A 91 -0.51 -9.63 9.99
C LEU A 91 -0.29 -10.12 11.41
N VAL A 92 -0.40 -9.22 12.38
CA VAL A 92 -0.27 -9.54 13.82
C VAL A 92 -1.28 -8.75 14.63
N SER A 93 -1.85 -9.34 15.67
CA SER A 93 -2.73 -8.60 16.58
C SER A 93 -1.94 -7.78 17.59
N VAL A 94 -2.33 -6.53 17.77
CA VAL A 94 -1.64 -5.55 18.62
C VAL A 94 -2.62 -4.75 19.45
N CYS A 95 -2.15 -4.26 20.61
CA CYS A 95 -2.84 -3.21 21.36
C CYS A 95 -2.60 -1.84 20.72
N ASN A 96 -3.35 -0.81 21.15
CA ASN A 96 -3.23 0.53 20.58
C ASN A 96 -1.82 1.12 20.78
N SER A 97 -1.25 1.02 21.98
CA SER A 97 0.07 1.58 22.27
C SER A 97 1.19 0.98 21.42
N CYS A 98 1.20 -0.35 21.27
CA CYS A 98 2.15 -1.02 20.38
C CYS A 98 1.88 -0.71 18.91
N HIS A 99 0.62 -0.57 18.49
CA HIS A 99 0.30 -0.20 17.11
C HIS A 99 0.88 1.17 16.77
N ASP A 100 0.63 2.16 17.63
CA ASP A 100 1.09 3.53 17.41
C ASP A 100 2.61 3.62 17.47
N SER A 101 3.28 2.80 18.30
CA SER A 101 4.74 2.73 18.32
C SER A 101 5.37 2.18 17.03
N GLN A 102 4.62 1.42 16.21
CA GLN A 102 5.12 0.93 14.92
C GLN A 102 4.98 1.96 13.79
N HIS A 103 4.21 3.03 13.97
CA HIS A 103 4.03 4.10 12.98
C HIS A 103 4.77 5.39 13.34
N LYS A 104 5.57 5.36 14.42
CA LYS A 104 6.52 6.42 14.75
C LYS A 104 7.75 6.36 13.85
#